data_AF-A0AAV0QKV2-F1
#
_entry.id   AF-A0AAV0QKV2-F1
#
_cell.length_a   1.000
_cell.length_b   1.000
_cell.length_c   1.000
_cell.angle_alpha   90.00
_cell.angle_beta   90.00
_cell.angle_gamma   90.00
#
_symmetry.space_group_name_H-M   'P 1'
#
loop_
_entity.id
_entity.type
_entity.pdbx_description
1 polymer ?
#
loop_
_entity_poly.entity_id
_entity_poly.type
_entity_poly.pdbx_seq_one_letter_code
_entity_poly.pdbx_strand_id
1 'polypeptide(L)'
;MILLQSHSRILIETLSNRVQNLDKAVELDYNWVEFGDIRYHVQVSAKNPNVLLLSVSLPVPPPETVFVGGLPYGAIEAIKSAYGSVVQILDPPRDGFNLTLKINLAKLPTDEALLMKIASVREVVLGAPLSVVLKHLLSRTVAPGLDGLLALVHRPNESFFLFPQVQAP
;
A
#
# COMPACT_ATOMS: atom_id res chain seq x y z
N MET A 1 -10.03 -22.35 -4.23
CA MET A 1 -10.11 -21.12 -3.41
C MET A 1 -11.26 -20.30 -3.96
N ILE A 2 -12.27 -19.94 -3.14
CA ILE A 2 -13.48 -19.23 -3.62
C ILE A 2 -13.27 -17.71 -3.63
N LEU A 3 -12.58 -17.17 -2.61
CA LEU A 3 -12.20 -15.76 -2.53
C LEU A 3 -10.73 -15.59 -2.90
N LEU A 4 -10.39 -14.50 -3.60
CA LEU A 4 -9.00 -14.14 -3.88
C LEU A 4 -8.31 -13.67 -2.59
N GLN A 5 -7.03 -13.97 -2.46
CA GLN A 5 -6.23 -13.47 -1.35
C GLN A 5 -5.87 -12.00 -1.57
N SER A 6 -5.91 -11.27 -0.47
CA SER A 6 -5.66 -9.85 -0.36
C SER A 6 -4.19 -9.47 -0.45
N HIS A 7 -3.37 -10.19 0.33
CA HIS A 7 -1.95 -9.93 0.46
C HIS A 7 -1.15 -10.53 -0.72
N SER A 8 -0.05 -9.86 -1.07
CA SER A 8 0.91 -10.39 -2.04
C SER A 8 1.60 -11.63 -1.49
N ARG A 9 1.45 -12.79 -2.16
CA ARG A 9 2.14 -14.04 -1.79
C ARG A 9 3.66 -13.92 -1.91
N ILE A 10 4.12 -13.28 -3.00
CA ILE A 10 5.55 -13.09 -3.25
C ILE A 10 6.16 -12.20 -2.16
N LEU A 11 5.46 -11.12 -1.77
CA LEU A 11 5.95 -10.22 -0.74
C LEU A 11 5.96 -10.86 0.65
N ILE A 12 4.92 -11.60 1.05
CA ILE A 12 4.90 -12.29 2.35
C ILE A 12 6.00 -13.35 2.43
N GLU A 13 6.18 -14.17 1.39
CA GLU A 13 7.25 -15.17 1.35
C GLU A 13 8.63 -14.52 1.41
N THR A 14 8.82 -13.41 0.69
CA THR A 14 10.06 -12.63 0.73
C THR A 14 10.32 -12.10 2.14
N LEU A 15 9.34 -11.44 2.77
CA LEU A 15 9.49 -10.89 4.11
C LEU A 15 9.77 -11.98 5.15
N SER A 16 9.00 -13.07 5.13
CA SER A 16 9.16 -14.20 6.05
C SER A 16 10.54 -14.85 5.90
N ASN A 17 10.96 -15.12 4.66
CA ASN A 17 12.28 -15.68 4.40
C ASN A 17 13.39 -14.75 4.90
N ARG A 18 13.24 -13.43 4.67
CA ARG A 18 14.22 -12.44 5.10
C ARG A 18 14.33 -12.31 6.60
N VAL A 19 13.21 -12.19 7.32
CA VAL A 19 13.21 -12.07 8.78
C VAL A 19 13.82 -13.31 9.44
N GLN A 20 13.57 -14.51 8.89
CA GLN A 20 14.14 -15.77 9.39
C GLN A 20 15.64 -15.95 9.11
N ASN A 21 16.19 -15.25 8.11
CA ASN A 21 17.56 -15.45 7.62
C ASN A 21 18.36 -14.13 7.54
N LEU A 22 18.12 -13.21 8.47
CA LEU A 22 18.74 -11.88 8.50
C LEU A 22 20.28 -11.93 8.54
N ASP A 23 20.83 -12.92 9.21
CA ASP A 23 22.27 -13.17 9.39
C ASP A 23 23.00 -13.52 8.08
N LYS A 24 22.29 -14.09 7.10
CA LYS A 24 22.89 -14.52 5.83
C LYS A 24 23.25 -13.36 4.89
N ALA A 25 22.75 -12.16 5.16
CA ALA A 25 23.04 -10.93 4.42
C ALA A 25 22.92 -11.02 2.88
N VAL A 26 22.00 -11.85 2.37
CA VAL A 26 21.85 -12.08 0.92
C VAL A 26 21.27 -10.85 0.23
N GLU A 27 21.81 -10.50 -0.95
CA GLU A 27 21.30 -9.42 -1.80
C GLU A 27 20.05 -9.86 -2.57
N LEU A 28 19.04 -8.98 -2.62
CA LEU A 28 17.81 -9.20 -3.39
C LEU A 28 17.55 -8.01 -4.30
N ASP A 29 17.15 -8.30 -5.54
CA ASP A 29 16.66 -7.31 -6.49
C ASP A 29 15.72 -7.99 -7.49
N TYR A 30 14.40 -7.85 -7.28
CA TYR A 30 13.42 -8.42 -8.20
C TYR A 30 12.20 -7.52 -8.35
N ASN A 31 11.57 -7.64 -9.51
CA ASN A 31 10.39 -6.91 -9.91
C ASN A 31 9.29 -7.90 -10.30
N TRP A 32 8.05 -7.60 -9.96
CA TRP A 32 6.90 -8.37 -10.44
C TRP A 32 5.66 -7.50 -10.58
N VAL A 33 4.65 -8.05 -11.24
CA VAL A 33 3.35 -7.40 -11.45
C VAL A 33 2.26 -8.26 -10.84
N GLU A 34 1.30 -7.63 -10.18
CA GLU A 34 0.12 -8.28 -9.61
C GLU A 34 -1.18 -7.72 -10.19
N PHE A 35 -2.30 -8.29 -9.71
CA PHE A 35 -3.64 -7.87 -10.08
C PHE A 35 -3.81 -6.35 -9.93
N GLY A 36 -4.40 -5.72 -10.95
CA GLY A 36 -4.58 -4.26 -10.95
C GLY A 36 -3.47 -3.50 -11.67
N ASP A 37 -2.55 -4.19 -12.37
CA ASP A 37 -1.32 -3.60 -12.94
C ASP A 37 -0.45 -2.91 -11.88
N ILE A 38 -0.44 -3.48 -10.68
CA ILE A 38 0.39 -3.02 -9.57
C ILE A 38 1.76 -3.64 -9.74
N ARG A 39 2.80 -2.80 -9.76
CA ARG A 39 4.18 -3.26 -9.94
C ARG A 39 4.95 -3.08 -8.66
N TYR A 40 5.63 -4.13 -8.26
CA TYR A 40 6.48 -4.13 -7.08
C TYR A 40 7.93 -4.24 -7.50
N HIS A 41 8.77 -3.52 -6.77
CA HIS A 41 10.21 -3.71 -6.77
C HIS A 41 10.67 -3.89 -5.33
N VAL A 42 11.35 -4.99 -5.07
CA VAL A 42 11.97 -5.25 -3.77
C VAL A 42 13.48 -5.28 -3.93
N GLN A 43 14.15 -4.53 -3.07
CA GLN A 43 15.60 -4.49 -3.03
C GLN A 43 16.13 -4.59 -1.59
N VAL A 44 17.14 -5.43 -1.39
CA VAL A 44 17.94 -5.55 -0.16
C VAL A 44 19.40 -5.60 -0.58
N SER A 45 20.25 -4.74 -0.02
CA SER A 45 21.69 -4.75 -0.31
C SER A 45 22.47 -5.52 0.76
N ALA A 46 23.52 -6.25 0.35
CA ALA A 46 24.45 -6.87 1.29
C ALA A 46 25.14 -5.86 2.24
N LYS A 47 25.25 -4.59 1.83
CA LYS A 47 25.81 -3.51 2.67
C LYS A 47 24.90 -3.12 3.83
N ASN A 48 23.59 -3.33 3.69
CA ASN A 48 22.61 -3.01 4.72
C ASN A 48 21.49 -4.06 4.72
N PRO A 49 21.79 -5.29 5.18
CA PRO A 49 20.89 -6.44 5.03
C PRO A 49 19.64 -6.35 5.91
N ASN A 50 19.62 -5.43 6.88
CA ASN A 50 18.51 -5.16 7.78
C ASN A 50 17.46 -4.22 7.18
N VAL A 51 17.73 -3.67 6.00
CA VAL A 51 16.83 -2.73 5.33
C VAL A 51 16.33 -3.34 4.03
N LEU A 52 15.01 -3.41 3.91
CA LEU A 52 14.32 -3.73 2.66
C LEU A 52 13.69 -2.46 2.09
N LEU A 53 13.94 -2.21 0.82
CA LEU A 53 13.24 -1.19 0.04
C LEU A 53 12.12 -1.87 -0.74
N LEU A 54 10.88 -1.46 -0.46
CA LEU A 54 9.68 -1.88 -1.17
C LEU A 54 9.16 -0.69 -1.96
N SER A 55 9.31 -0.73 -3.28
CA SER A 55 8.79 0.30 -4.19
C SER A 55 7.54 -0.22 -4.88
N VAL A 56 6.52 0.62 -4.98
CA VAL A 56 5.22 0.27 -5.58
C VAL A 56 4.87 1.30 -6.65
N SER A 57 4.57 0.82 -7.84
CA SER A 57 3.97 1.60 -8.91
C SER A 57 2.50 1.22 -9.05
N LEU A 58 1.66 2.25 -9.12
CA LEU A 58 0.21 2.16 -9.26
C LEU A 58 -0.16 2.37 -10.73
N PRO A 59 -1.27 1.77 -11.21
CA PRO A 59 -1.77 2.05 -12.54
C PRO A 59 -2.10 3.53 -12.70
N VAL A 60 -2.06 4.01 -13.95
CA VAL A 60 -2.46 5.38 -14.27
C VAL A 60 -3.91 5.57 -13.83
N PRO A 61 -4.18 6.56 -12.96
CA PRO A 61 -5.49 6.68 -12.38
C PRO A 61 -6.41 7.46 -13.35
N PRO A 62 -7.72 7.16 -13.39
CA PRO A 62 -8.69 7.94 -14.17
C PRO A 62 -8.66 9.43 -13.79
N PRO A 63 -8.98 10.35 -14.72
CA PRO A 63 -8.91 11.79 -14.48
C PRO A 63 -9.72 12.27 -13.27
N GLU A 64 -10.81 11.59 -12.95
CA GLU A 64 -11.73 11.94 -11.87
C GLU A 64 -11.24 11.48 -10.48
N THR A 65 -10.16 10.70 -10.42
CA THR A 65 -9.64 10.19 -9.14
C THR A 65 -8.72 11.21 -8.46
N VAL A 66 -8.85 11.33 -7.14
CA VAL A 66 -8.06 12.27 -6.36
C VAL A 66 -6.72 11.63 -6.00
N PHE A 67 -5.67 11.99 -6.74
CA PHE A 67 -4.28 11.61 -6.46
C PHE A 67 -3.47 12.83 -6.00
N VAL A 68 -2.74 12.67 -4.91
CA VAL A 68 -1.84 13.70 -4.34
C VAL A 68 -0.44 13.12 -4.26
N GLY A 69 0.53 13.76 -4.92
CA GLY A 69 1.91 13.28 -4.95
C GLY A 69 2.06 11.87 -5.56
N GLY A 70 1.18 11.50 -6.50
CA GLY A 70 1.20 10.18 -7.15
C GLY A 70 0.52 9.06 -6.37
N LEU A 71 -0.15 9.37 -5.24
CA LEU A 71 -0.87 8.40 -4.41
C LEU A 71 -2.34 8.74 -4.24
N PRO A 72 -3.22 7.75 -4.00
CA PRO A 72 -4.62 8.00 -3.66
C PRO A 72 -4.76 8.86 -2.40
N TYR A 73 -5.82 9.66 -2.35
CA TYR A 73 -6.15 10.50 -1.19
C TYR A 73 -6.16 9.69 0.13
N GLY A 74 -5.46 10.20 1.15
CA GLY A 74 -5.35 9.57 2.47
C GLY A 74 -4.36 8.41 2.59
N ALA A 75 -3.66 8.04 1.51
CA ALA A 75 -2.74 6.89 1.51
C ALA A 75 -1.56 7.05 2.48
N ILE A 76 -0.99 8.26 2.59
CA ILE A 76 0.14 8.53 3.48
C ILE A 76 -0.27 8.32 4.94
N GLU A 77 -1.43 8.85 5.34
CA GLU A 77 -1.99 8.69 6.69
C GLU A 77 -2.33 7.23 6.97
N ALA A 78 -2.87 6.51 5.99
CA ALA A 78 -3.18 5.09 6.09
C ALA A 78 -1.90 4.26 6.32
N ILE A 79 -0.82 4.50 5.56
CA ILE A 79 0.48 3.84 5.73
C ILE A 79 1.06 4.14 7.10
N LYS A 80 1.09 5.42 7.52
CA LYS A 80 1.61 5.82 8.84
C LYS A 80 0.84 5.14 9.96
N SER A 81 -0.49 5.10 9.85
CA SER A 81 -1.36 4.45 10.83
C SER A 81 -1.19 2.93 10.86
N ALA A 82 -0.93 2.29 9.71
CA ALA A 82 -0.80 0.85 9.60
C ALA A 82 0.58 0.32 10.00
N TYR A 83 1.65 1.08 9.70
CA TYR A 83 3.01 0.55 9.70
C TYR A 83 4.07 1.48 10.34
N GLY A 84 3.69 2.65 10.86
CA GLY A 84 4.62 3.73 11.20
C GLY A 84 5.74 3.40 12.20
N SER A 85 5.62 2.31 12.97
CA SER A 85 6.68 1.85 13.89
C SER A 85 7.85 1.13 13.19
N VAL A 86 7.62 0.54 12.02
CA VAL A 86 8.58 -0.34 11.32
C VAL A 86 8.88 0.09 9.88
N VAL A 87 8.07 1.00 9.33
CA VAL A 87 8.20 1.52 7.97
C VAL A 87 8.47 3.03 7.98
N GLN A 88 9.42 3.45 7.16
CA GLN A 88 9.64 4.83 6.78
C GLN A 88 9.24 5.02 5.31
N ILE A 89 8.42 6.03 5.02
CA ILE A 89 8.14 6.44 3.64
C ILE A 89 9.34 7.26 3.14
N LEU A 90 9.85 6.95 1.95
CA LEU A 90 10.83 7.78 1.27
C LEU A 90 10.11 8.80 0.39
N ASP A 91 10.47 10.07 0.57
CA ASP A 91 9.96 11.21 -0.18
C ASP A 91 11.16 12.06 -0.64
N PRO A 92 11.44 12.17 -1.96
CA PRO A 92 10.66 11.57 -3.06
C PRO A 92 10.76 10.03 -3.11
N PRO A 93 9.78 9.34 -3.72
CA PRO A 93 9.91 7.92 -4.02
C PRO A 93 11.05 7.68 -5.04
N ARG A 94 11.48 6.43 -5.18
CA ARG A 94 12.43 6.05 -6.24
C ARG A 94 11.86 6.30 -7.62
N ASP A 95 12.73 6.66 -8.56
CA ASP A 95 12.36 6.92 -9.95
C ASP A 95 11.54 5.77 -10.55
N GLY A 96 10.42 6.13 -11.18
CA GLY A 96 9.49 5.18 -11.79
C GLY A 96 8.47 4.56 -10.82
N PHE A 97 8.45 4.94 -9.54
CA PHE A 97 7.50 4.43 -8.55
C PHE A 97 6.66 5.55 -7.92
N ASN A 98 5.45 5.20 -7.51
CA ASN A 98 4.53 6.09 -6.80
C ASN A 98 4.81 6.11 -5.29
N LEU A 99 5.35 5.01 -4.76
CA LEU A 99 5.66 4.82 -3.35
C LEU A 99 7.00 4.12 -3.21
N THR A 100 7.79 4.51 -2.21
CA THR A 100 8.90 3.69 -1.72
C THR A 100 8.88 3.64 -0.20
N LEU A 101 8.85 2.43 0.33
CA LEU A 101 8.87 2.14 1.76
C LEU A 101 10.23 1.55 2.13
N LYS A 102 10.88 2.14 3.13
CA LYS A 102 12.06 1.59 3.78
C LYS A 102 11.61 0.84 5.03
N ILE A 103 11.78 -0.47 5.01
CA ILE A 103 11.33 -1.39 6.06
C ILE A 103 12.54 -1.85 6.86
N ASN A 104 12.49 -1.66 8.18
CA ASN A 104 13.53 -2.17 9.07
C ASN A 104 13.20 -3.62 9.46
N LEU A 105 13.85 -4.57 8.79
CA LEU A 105 13.65 -6.00 8.99
C LEU A 105 14.03 -6.45 10.41
N ALA A 106 15.01 -5.80 11.04
CA ALA A 106 15.43 -6.13 12.41
C ALA A 106 14.39 -5.73 13.47
N LYS A 107 13.41 -4.87 13.11
CA LYS A 107 12.27 -4.50 13.96
C LYS A 107 11.01 -5.31 13.66
N LEU A 108 11.04 -6.14 12.61
CA LEU A 108 9.89 -6.97 12.28
C LEU A 108 9.87 -8.19 13.21
N PRO A 109 8.70 -8.54 13.78
CA PRO A 109 8.55 -9.79 14.48
C PRO A 109 8.57 -10.95 13.48
N THR A 110 8.89 -12.15 13.95
CA THR A 110 8.66 -13.39 13.19
C THR A 110 7.15 -13.73 13.09
N ASP A 111 6.30 -12.98 13.79
CA ASP A 111 4.84 -13.11 13.71
C ASP A 111 4.32 -12.75 12.31
N GLU A 112 3.57 -13.68 11.74
CA GLU A 112 3.02 -13.62 10.39
C GLU A 112 2.02 -12.46 10.23
N ALA A 113 1.34 -12.04 11.30
CA ALA A 113 0.29 -11.02 11.22
C ALA A 113 0.80 -9.65 10.73
N LEU A 114 1.97 -9.20 11.21
CA LEU A 114 2.54 -7.93 10.75
C LEU A 114 3.09 -8.05 9.33
N LEU A 115 3.74 -9.16 9.01
CA LEU A 115 4.27 -9.41 7.67
C LEU A 115 3.14 -9.46 6.64
N MET A 116 2.02 -10.12 6.96
CA MET A 116 0.81 -10.13 6.13
C MET A 116 0.25 -8.73 5.95
N LYS A 117 0.18 -7.91 7.01
CA LYS A 117 -0.26 -6.51 6.91
C LYS A 117 0.62 -5.71 5.95
N ILE A 118 1.94 -5.87 5.98
CA ILE A 118 2.87 -5.22 5.04
C ILE A 118 2.64 -5.76 3.62
N ALA A 119 2.45 -7.08 3.49
CA ALA A 119 2.17 -7.72 2.20
C ALA A 119 0.82 -7.28 1.58
N SER A 120 -0.09 -6.72 2.38
CA SER A 120 -1.33 -6.05 1.95
C SER A 120 -1.17 -4.55 1.64
N VAL A 121 0.05 -4.04 1.40
CA VAL A 121 0.29 -2.61 1.13
C VAL A 121 -0.60 -2.04 0.02
N ARG A 122 -0.88 -2.82 -1.04
CA ARG A 122 -1.80 -2.42 -2.12
C ARG A 122 -3.18 -2.05 -1.59
N GLU A 123 -3.72 -2.85 -0.67
CA GLU A 123 -5.05 -2.61 -0.11
C GLU A 123 -5.07 -1.39 0.79
N VAL A 124 -4.02 -1.20 1.59
CA VAL A 124 -3.88 -0.02 2.45
C VAL A 124 -3.81 1.25 1.61
N VAL A 125 -3.05 1.22 0.51
CA VAL A 125 -2.88 2.38 -0.38
C VAL A 125 -4.15 2.65 -1.21
N LEU A 126 -4.66 1.66 -1.93
CA LEU A 126 -5.81 1.85 -2.82
C LEU A 126 -7.14 1.96 -2.05
N GLY A 127 -7.23 1.38 -0.86
CA GLY A 127 -8.40 1.45 0.01
C GLY A 127 -8.44 2.72 0.88
N ALA A 128 -7.37 3.52 0.90
CA ALA A 128 -7.30 4.71 1.74
C ALA A 128 -8.43 5.72 1.49
N PRO A 129 -8.80 6.06 0.24
CA PRO A 129 -9.90 7.01 0.00
C PRO A 129 -11.23 6.49 0.55
N LEU A 130 -11.53 5.19 0.36
CA LEU A 130 -12.73 4.56 0.92
C LEU A 130 -12.71 4.60 2.44
N SER A 131 -11.56 4.34 3.08
CA SER A 131 -11.42 4.44 4.54
C SER A 131 -11.73 5.84 5.04
N VAL A 132 -11.28 6.88 4.33
CA VAL A 132 -11.59 8.28 4.70
C VAL A 132 -13.08 8.56 4.58
N VAL A 133 -13.71 8.19 3.46
CA VAL A 133 -15.16 8.35 3.25
C VAL A 133 -15.94 7.67 4.37
N LEU A 134 -15.63 6.41 4.68
CA LEU A 134 -16.32 5.65 5.71
C LEU A 134 -16.16 6.28 7.10
N LYS A 135 -14.98 6.82 7.44
CA LYS A 135 -14.77 7.54 8.71
C LYS A 135 -15.65 8.77 8.85
N HIS A 136 -15.86 9.53 7.77
CA HIS A 136 -16.77 10.67 7.78
C HIS A 136 -18.24 10.25 7.90
N LEU A 137 -18.64 9.19 7.18
CA LEU A 137 -20.01 8.67 7.29
C LEU A 137 -20.31 8.15 8.70
N LEU A 138 -19.33 7.52 9.36
CA LEU A 138 -19.45 7.11 10.78
C LEU A 138 -19.66 8.31 11.72
N SER A 139 -19.13 9.48 11.40
CA SER A 139 -19.38 10.73 12.14
C SER A 139 -20.63 11.48 11.65
N ARG A 140 -21.46 10.87 10.78
CA ARG A 140 -22.64 11.47 10.16
C ARG A 140 -22.32 12.74 9.37
N THR A 141 -21.12 12.80 8.81
CA THR A 141 -20.66 13.91 7.94
C THR A 141 -20.28 13.37 6.57
N VAL A 142 -20.10 14.29 5.62
CA VAL A 142 -19.42 13.99 4.36
C VAL A 142 -18.06 14.68 4.37
N ALA A 143 -17.03 14.02 3.87
CA ALA A 143 -15.70 14.60 3.85
C ALA A 143 -15.69 15.85 2.94
N PRO A 144 -15.06 16.96 3.34
CA PRO A 144 -14.97 18.15 2.51
C PRO A 144 -14.37 17.85 1.13
N GLY A 145 -15.06 18.25 0.06
CA GLY A 145 -14.63 18.01 -1.32
C GLY A 145 -14.85 16.58 -1.83
N LEU A 146 -15.51 15.71 -1.05
CA LEU A 146 -15.98 14.37 -1.45
C LEU A 146 -17.51 14.25 -1.34
N ASP A 147 -18.24 15.36 -1.48
CA ASP A 147 -19.70 15.47 -1.45
C ASP A 147 -20.39 15.05 -2.75
N GLY A 148 -19.60 14.71 -3.77
CA GLY A 148 -20.06 14.22 -5.06
C GLY A 148 -19.64 12.77 -5.37
N LEU A 149 -19.73 12.42 -6.65
CA LEU A 149 -19.29 11.14 -7.18
C LEU A 149 -17.76 11.02 -7.07
N LEU A 150 -17.27 10.08 -6.28
CA LEU A 150 -15.85 9.79 -6.12
C LEU A 150 -15.44 8.60 -6.98
N ALA A 151 -14.45 8.78 -7.84
CA ALA A 151 -13.82 7.68 -8.55
C ALA A 151 -12.68 7.07 -7.72
N LEU A 152 -12.66 5.75 -7.61
CA LEU A 152 -11.56 4.96 -7.07
C LEU A 152 -10.90 4.16 -8.19
N VAL A 153 -9.58 4.08 -8.16
CA VAL A 153 -8.78 3.30 -9.11
C VAL A 153 -9.00 1.80 -8.87
N HIS A 154 -9.38 1.06 -9.92
CA HIS A 154 -9.39 -0.40 -9.90
C HIS A 154 -8.25 -0.99 -10.75
N ARG A 155 -8.25 -0.63 -12.04
CA ARG A 155 -7.34 -1.09 -13.09
C ARG A 155 -7.17 0.03 -14.12
N PRO A 156 -6.19 -0.07 -15.03
CA PRO A 156 -6.15 0.79 -16.20
C PRO A 156 -7.51 0.79 -16.91
N ASN A 157 -8.10 1.98 -17.10
CA ASN A 157 -9.40 2.20 -17.74
C ASN A 157 -10.64 1.63 -17.00
N GLU A 158 -10.50 1.17 -15.74
CA GLU A 158 -11.64 0.73 -14.93
C GLU A 158 -11.67 1.46 -13.58
N SER A 159 -12.84 2.00 -13.23
CA SER A 159 -13.06 2.77 -12.00
C SER A 159 -14.21 2.20 -11.20
N PHE A 160 -14.10 2.24 -9.87
CA PHE A 160 -15.28 2.18 -9.01
C PHE A 160 -15.76 3.59 -8.73
N PHE A 161 -17.06 3.79 -8.72
CA PHE A 161 -17.65 5.07 -8.34
C PHE A 161 -18.40 4.93 -7.03
N LEU A 162 -18.16 5.87 -6.12
CA LEU A 162 -18.79 5.95 -4.81
C LEU A 162 -19.58 7.23 -4.70
N PHE A 163 -20.75 7.15 -4.07
CA PHE A 163 -21.56 8.31 -3.73
C PHE A 163 -21.84 8.28 -2.22
N PRO A 164 -21.14 9.09 -1.41
CA PRO A 164 -21.34 9.11 0.03
C PRO A 164 -22.72 9.67 0.40
N GLN A 165 -23.51 8.93 1.16
CA GLN A 165 -24.82 9.38 1.65
C GLN A 165 -24.91 9.26 3.16
N VAL A 166 -25.25 10.36 3.83
CA VAL A 166 -25.62 10.35 5.24
C VAL A 166 -27.10 9.98 5.31
N GLN A 167 -27.42 8.87 5.96
CA GLN A 167 -28.80 8.45 6.14
C GLN A 167 -29.53 9.44 7.07
N ALA A 168 -30.68 9.95 6.62
CA ALA A 168 -31.54 10.78 7.46
C ALA A 168 -32.03 9.96 8.68
N PRO A 169 -32.16 10.58 9.86
CA PRO A 169 -32.61 9.91 11.07
C PRO A 169 -34.02 9.29 10.95
#